data_AF-A0A7Z7B0R7-F1
#
_entry.id   AF-A0A7Z7B0R7-F1
#
_cell.length_a   1.000
_cell.length_b   1.000
_cell.length_c   1.000
_cell.angle_alpha   90.00
_cell.angle_beta   90.00
_cell.angle_gamma   90.00
#
_symmetry.space_group_name_H-M   'P 1'
#
loop_
_entity.id
_entity.type
_entity.pdbx_description
1 polymer ?
#
loop_
_entity_poly.entity_id
_entity_poly.type
_entity_poly.pdbx_seq_one_letter_code
_entity_poly.pdbx_strand_id
1 'polypeptide(L)'
;MKYKVIMGVLLLTILLATFTPSVSARPNYMSAFLDQYNVGDTRLATCDMCHINPNGGGPRDSYGLTYAENGKDFVAIEGQDSDGDGFTNIEEINALTFPGDPDDYPVVAEVTKTETINVENSSVNSKNETDTIVNTETSTNTGSKSDLESTTTEVQSPGFSAIIAVFGMIAVFYLKR
;
A
#
# COMPACT_ATOMS: atom_id res chain seq x y z
N MET A 1 -40.96 42.76 -0.84
CA MET A 1 -41.10 41.45 -1.52
C MET A 1 -39.76 40.90 -2.00
N LYS A 2 -38.92 41.70 -2.68
CA LYS A 2 -37.61 41.28 -3.21
C LYS A 2 -36.64 40.69 -2.15
N TYR A 3 -36.51 41.31 -0.98
CA TYR A 3 -35.64 40.83 0.11
C TYR A 3 -36.11 39.51 0.76
N LYS A 4 -37.42 39.22 0.76
CA LYS A 4 -37.97 37.95 1.29
C LYS A 4 -37.66 36.79 0.35
N VAL A 5 -37.69 37.03 -0.96
CA VAL A 5 -37.30 36.04 -1.97
C VAL A 5 -35.78 35.80 -1.92
N ILE A 6 -34.98 36.86 -1.80
CA ILE A 6 -33.51 36.74 -1.67
C ILE A 6 -33.14 35.96 -0.39
N MET A 7 -33.75 36.28 0.76
CA MET A 7 -33.51 35.52 2.00
C MET A 7 -33.96 34.06 1.92
N GLY A 8 -35.08 33.79 1.23
CA GLY A 8 -35.53 32.41 1.00
C GLY A 8 -34.57 31.60 0.14
N VAL A 9 -34.03 32.20 -0.93
CA VAL A 9 -33.01 31.56 -1.77
C VAL A 9 -31.71 31.34 -1.01
N LEU A 10 -31.28 32.32 -0.20
CA LEU A 10 -30.05 32.23 0.58
C LEU A 10 -30.15 31.13 1.67
N LEU A 11 -31.28 31.04 2.37
CA LEU A 11 -31.56 29.96 3.31
C LEU A 11 -31.62 28.59 2.63
N LEU A 12 -32.22 28.50 1.44
CA LEU A 12 -32.27 27.26 0.67
C LEU A 12 -30.86 26.81 0.24
N THR A 13 -30.01 27.73 -0.21
CA THR A 13 -28.61 27.40 -0.57
C THR A 13 -27.78 26.94 0.62
N ILE A 14 -27.95 27.56 1.79
CA ILE A 14 -27.26 27.14 3.02
C ILE A 14 -27.76 25.74 3.44
N LEU A 15 -29.05 25.47 3.32
CA LEU A 15 -29.64 24.17 3.64
C LEU A 15 -29.16 23.05 2.71
N LEU A 16 -28.90 23.35 1.43
CA LEU A 16 -28.34 22.36 0.49
C LEU A 16 -26.84 22.11 0.73
N ALA A 17 -26.10 23.11 1.22
CA ALA A 17 -24.66 22.99 1.48
C ALA A 17 -24.32 22.10 2.68
N THR A 18 -25.28 21.79 3.57
CA THR A 18 -25.05 20.88 4.71
C THR A 18 -25.13 19.41 4.34
N PHE A 19 -25.56 19.05 3.13
CA PHE A 19 -25.58 17.67 2.63
C PHE A 19 -24.32 17.36 1.82
N THR A 20 -23.15 17.53 2.42
CA THR A 20 -21.93 16.98 1.82
C THR A 20 -21.79 15.52 2.26
N PRO A 21 -21.83 14.54 1.34
CA PRO A 21 -21.44 13.18 1.70
C PRO A 21 -19.98 13.21 2.13
N SER A 22 -19.69 12.70 3.33
CA SER A 22 -18.32 12.46 3.76
C SER A 22 -17.74 11.35 2.90
N VAL A 23 -16.81 11.71 2.02
CA VAL A 23 -16.04 10.72 1.24
C VAL A 23 -14.90 10.25 2.12
N SER A 24 -15.04 9.05 2.69
CA SER A 24 -13.94 8.37 3.36
C SER A 24 -13.06 7.72 2.29
N ALA A 25 -11.81 8.14 2.19
CA ALA A 25 -10.83 7.47 1.34
C ALA A 25 -10.49 6.09 1.94
N ARG A 26 -10.30 5.08 1.07
CA ARG A 26 -9.79 3.79 1.51
C ARG A 26 -8.35 3.96 2.03
N PRO A 27 -7.91 3.16 3.02
CA PRO A 27 -6.51 3.18 3.45
C PRO A 27 -5.58 2.88 2.28
N ASN A 28 -4.43 3.57 2.24
CA ASN A 28 -3.41 3.37 1.20
C ASN A 28 -2.49 2.20 1.59
N TYR A 29 -2.99 0.97 1.41
CA TYR A 29 -2.26 -0.25 1.76
C TYR A 29 -0.97 -0.45 0.96
N MET A 30 -0.94 0.01 -0.29
CA MET A 30 0.27 -0.04 -1.11
C MET A 30 1.39 0.80 -0.49
N SER A 31 1.12 2.06 -0.16
CA SER A 31 2.12 2.91 0.51
C SER A 31 2.61 2.27 1.81
N ALA A 32 1.69 1.73 2.61
CA ALA A 32 2.06 1.05 3.86
C ALA A 32 2.97 -0.17 3.64
N PHE A 33 2.72 -0.95 2.58
CA PHE A 33 3.58 -2.08 2.19
C PHE A 33 4.98 -1.58 1.78
N LEU A 34 5.05 -0.57 0.90
CA LEU A 34 6.32 -0.02 0.42
C LEU A 34 7.16 0.58 1.55
N ASP A 35 6.51 1.24 2.50
CA ASP A 35 7.15 1.80 3.69
C ASP A 35 7.60 0.70 4.67
N GLN A 36 6.79 -0.33 4.89
CA GLN A 36 7.08 -1.45 5.81
C GLN A 36 8.37 -2.19 5.39
N TYR A 37 8.54 -2.43 4.10
CA TYR A 37 9.64 -3.24 3.57
C TYR A 37 10.74 -2.41 2.90
N ASN A 38 10.57 -1.09 2.78
CA ASN A 38 11.49 -0.19 2.09
C ASN A 38 11.78 -0.64 0.64
N VAL A 39 10.72 -1.00 -0.10
CA VAL A 39 10.78 -1.54 -1.48
C VAL A 39 10.16 -0.61 -2.52
N GLY A 40 10.01 0.68 -2.19
CA GLY A 40 9.34 1.69 -3.02
C GLY A 40 9.93 1.91 -4.43
N ASP A 41 11.21 1.60 -4.62
CA ASP A 41 11.92 1.75 -5.91
C ASP A 41 12.16 0.40 -6.63
N THR A 42 11.40 -0.64 -6.26
CA THR A 42 11.56 -1.99 -6.81
C THR A 42 10.37 -2.40 -7.68
N ARG A 43 10.44 -3.59 -8.29
CA ARG A 43 9.31 -4.17 -9.04
C ARG A 43 8.06 -4.42 -8.18
N LEU A 44 8.21 -4.52 -6.86
CA LEU A 44 7.10 -4.71 -5.92
C LEU A 44 6.26 -3.44 -5.72
N ALA A 45 6.70 -2.29 -6.26
CA ALA A 45 5.96 -1.02 -6.23
C ALA A 45 4.84 -0.94 -7.28
N THR A 46 4.09 -2.03 -7.44
CA THR A 46 3.07 -2.23 -8.47
C THR A 46 1.83 -2.90 -7.86
N CYS A 47 0.64 -2.68 -8.44
CA CYS A 47 -0.61 -3.18 -7.81
C CYS A 47 -0.70 -4.72 -7.79
N ASP A 48 0.08 -5.34 -8.65
CA ASP A 48 0.37 -6.76 -8.84
C ASP A 48 0.73 -7.46 -7.52
N MET A 49 1.26 -6.70 -6.56
CA MET A 49 1.60 -7.19 -5.23
C MET A 49 0.39 -7.72 -4.44
N CYS A 50 -0.82 -7.19 -4.69
CA CYS A 50 -2.04 -7.58 -3.96
C CYS A 50 -3.24 -7.84 -4.88
N HIS A 51 -3.08 -7.65 -6.19
CA HIS A 51 -4.13 -7.71 -7.19
C HIS A 51 -3.67 -8.45 -8.44
N ILE A 52 -4.56 -9.29 -8.97
CA ILE A 52 -4.35 -9.98 -10.26
C ILE A 52 -4.17 -8.97 -11.42
N ASN A 53 -4.76 -7.77 -11.31
CA ASN A 53 -4.64 -6.73 -12.32
C ASN A 53 -3.54 -5.73 -11.92
N PRO A 54 -2.48 -5.55 -12.74
CA PRO A 54 -1.39 -4.62 -12.43
C PRO A 54 -1.81 -3.14 -12.43
N ASN A 55 -2.94 -2.81 -13.05
CA ASN A 55 -3.52 -1.46 -12.97
C ASN A 55 -4.32 -1.23 -11.67
N GLY A 56 -4.36 -2.23 -10.78
CA GLY A 56 -5.10 -2.22 -9.54
C GLY A 56 -6.60 -2.46 -9.69
N GLY A 57 -7.26 -2.59 -8.54
CA GLY A 57 -8.67 -2.94 -8.47
C GLY A 57 -8.96 -4.37 -8.93
N GLY A 58 -10.24 -4.74 -8.94
CA GLY A 58 -10.64 -6.11 -9.23
C GLY A 58 -10.30 -7.09 -8.10
N PRO A 59 -10.26 -8.40 -8.40
CA PRO A 59 -9.93 -9.44 -7.43
C PRO A 59 -8.52 -9.27 -6.85
N ARG A 60 -8.33 -9.79 -5.64
CA ARG A 60 -7.01 -9.94 -5.03
C ARG A 60 -6.38 -11.25 -5.53
N ASP A 61 -5.06 -11.26 -5.65
CA ASP A 61 -4.28 -12.49 -5.78
C ASP A 61 -4.28 -13.27 -4.44
N SER A 62 -3.49 -14.33 -4.36
CA SER A 62 -3.34 -15.14 -3.15
C SER A 62 -2.74 -14.34 -1.99
N TYR A 63 -1.63 -13.60 -2.19
CA TYR A 63 -1.02 -12.77 -1.14
C TYR A 63 -1.99 -11.73 -0.59
N GLY A 64 -2.64 -10.97 -1.46
CA GLY A 64 -3.64 -9.98 -1.12
C GLY A 64 -4.85 -10.62 -0.42
N LEU A 65 -5.22 -11.86 -0.78
CA LEU A 65 -6.24 -12.64 -0.06
C LEU A 65 -5.82 -12.91 1.38
N THR A 66 -4.66 -13.55 1.55
CA THR A 66 -4.03 -13.88 2.84
C THR A 66 -3.89 -12.64 3.72
N TYR A 67 -3.44 -11.52 3.16
CA TYR A 67 -3.32 -10.24 3.86
C TYR A 67 -4.65 -9.78 4.47
N ALA A 68 -5.75 -9.77 3.70
CA ALA A 68 -7.01 -9.29 4.28
C ALA A 68 -7.70 -10.29 5.20
N GLU A 69 -7.43 -11.60 5.07
CA GLU A 69 -7.92 -12.62 5.99
C GLU A 69 -7.19 -12.56 7.34
N ASN A 70 -5.92 -12.17 7.34
CA ASN A 70 -5.09 -12.00 8.53
C ASN A 70 -5.14 -10.57 9.09
N GLY A 71 -6.30 -9.90 8.98
CA GLY A 71 -6.53 -8.61 9.61
C GLY A 71 -5.79 -7.43 8.97
N LYS A 72 -5.21 -7.61 7.77
CA LYS A 72 -4.43 -6.60 7.05
C LYS A 72 -3.16 -6.21 7.80
N ASP A 73 -2.52 -7.20 8.41
CA ASP A 73 -1.22 -7.09 9.07
C ASP A 73 -0.17 -7.81 8.22
N PHE A 74 0.82 -7.06 7.75
CA PHE A 74 1.89 -7.63 6.91
C PHE A 74 2.75 -8.63 7.71
N VAL A 75 3.06 -8.30 8.97
CA VAL A 75 3.90 -9.15 9.82
C VAL A 75 3.21 -10.47 10.14
N ALA A 76 1.87 -10.46 10.26
CA ALA A 76 1.09 -11.67 10.52
C ALA A 76 1.16 -12.70 9.37
N ILE A 77 1.53 -12.28 8.16
CA ILE A 77 1.58 -13.15 6.99
C ILE A 77 3.01 -13.42 6.50
N GLU A 78 4.04 -12.79 7.06
CA GLU A 78 5.43 -12.93 6.61
C GLU A 78 5.90 -14.39 6.49
N GLY A 79 5.54 -15.24 7.44
CA GLY A 79 5.91 -16.66 7.45
C GLY A 79 4.95 -17.60 6.72
N GLN A 80 3.95 -17.07 6.00
CA GLN A 80 3.04 -17.87 5.18
C GLN A 80 3.57 -17.96 3.75
N ASP A 81 3.27 -19.06 3.07
CA ASP A 81 3.47 -19.26 1.63
C ASP A 81 2.09 -19.09 1.00
N SER A 82 1.82 -17.92 0.41
CA SER A 82 0.45 -17.57 0.02
C SER A 82 0.04 -18.21 -1.30
N ASP A 83 0.95 -18.33 -2.25
CA ASP A 83 0.70 -18.90 -3.58
C ASP A 83 1.10 -20.38 -3.72
N GLY A 84 1.79 -20.94 -2.73
CA GLY A 84 2.10 -22.36 -2.61
C GLY A 84 3.33 -22.79 -3.40
N ASP A 85 4.26 -21.89 -3.67
CA ASP A 85 5.48 -22.13 -4.45
C ASP A 85 6.63 -22.74 -3.62
N GLY A 86 6.47 -22.80 -2.29
CA GLY A 86 7.44 -23.31 -1.33
C GLY A 86 8.32 -22.26 -0.67
N PHE A 87 8.11 -20.97 -0.94
CA PHE A 87 8.77 -19.85 -0.27
C PHE A 87 7.77 -19.07 0.58
N THR A 88 8.26 -18.54 1.70
CA THR A 88 7.44 -17.66 2.52
C THR A 88 7.39 -16.26 1.91
N ASN A 89 6.29 -15.56 2.16
CA ASN A 89 6.07 -14.20 1.67
C ASN A 89 7.27 -13.28 1.97
N ILE A 90 7.90 -13.40 3.14
CA ILE A 90 9.06 -12.59 3.50
C ILE A 90 10.34 -12.98 2.76
N GLU A 91 10.53 -14.25 2.41
CA GLU A 91 11.66 -14.69 1.59
C GLU A 91 11.57 -14.08 0.18
N GLU A 92 10.38 -14.08 -0.38
CA GLU A 92 10.07 -13.51 -1.68
C GLU A 92 10.18 -11.99 -1.72
N ILE A 93 9.58 -11.29 -0.76
CA ILE A 93 9.71 -9.83 -0.65
C ILE A 93 11.18 -9.41 -0.57
N ASN A 94 12.00 -10.15 0.19
CA ASN A 94 13.44 -9.90 0.28
C ASN A 94 14.19 -10.25 -1.01
N ALA A 95 13.70 -11.23 -1.78
CA ALA A 95 14.22 -11.60 -3.10
C ALA A 95 13.68 -10.71 -4.24
N LEU A 96 12.79 -9.76 -3.93
CA LEU A 96 12.09 -8.91 -4.89
C LEU A 96 11.19 -9.70 -5.86
N THR A 97 10.59 -10.79 -5.39
CA THR A 97 9.57 -11.57 -6.10
C THR A 97 8.18 -11.36 -5.49
N PHE A 98 7.13 -11.71 -6.23
CA PHE A 98 5.73 -11.48 -5.88
C PHE A 98 5.12 -12.68 -5.15
N PRO A 99 4.81 -12.57 -3.84
CA PRO A 99 4.24 -13.68 -3.05
C PRO A 99 2.81 -14.11 -3.42
N GLY A 100 2.25 -13.48 -4.44
CA GLY A 100 0.94 -13.78 -4.97
C GLY A 100 1.00 -14.52 -6.32
N ASP A 101 2.19 -14.79 -6.83
CA ASP A 101 2.46 -15.32 -8.15
C ASP A 101 3.37 -16.56 -8.08
N PRO A 102 2.82 -17.79 -8.18
CA PRO A 102 3.59 -19.01 -8.01
C PRO A 102 4.61 -19.27 -9.14
N ASP A 103 4.61 -18.45 -10.20
CA ASP A 103 5.60 -18.49 -11.28
C ASP A 103 6.75 -17.47 -11.07
N ASP A 104 6.71 -16.65 -10.02
CA ASP A 104 7.70 -15.63 -9.68
C ASP A 104 8.31 -15.86 -8.30
N TYR A 105 9.36 -16.67 -8.26
CA TYR A 105 9.93 -17.16 -7.01
C TYR A 105 11.46 -17.05 -6.94
N PRO A 106 12.05 -17.05 -5.72
CA PRO A 106 13.49 -16.97 -5.55
C PRO A 106 14.21 -18.14 -6.25
N VAL A 107 15.21 -17.81 -7.06
CA VAL A 107 16.07 -18.83 -7.66
C VAL A 107 17.01 -19.37 -6.59
N VAL A 108 16.75 -20.58 -6.10
CA VAL A 108 17.72 -21.31 -5.28
C VAL A 108 18.88 -21.64 -6.19
N ALA A 109 20.04 -21.03 -5.96
CA ALA A 109 21.26 -21.50 -6.56
C ALA A 109 21.48 -22.94 -6.09
N GLU A 110 21.21 -23.92 -6.97
CA GLU A 110 21.50 -25.33 -6.72
C GLU A 110 23.00 -25.47 -6.43
N VAL A 111 23.38 -25.39 -5.16
CA VAL A 111 24.64 -26.00 -4.73
C VAL A 111 24.39 -27.48 -4.88
N THR A 112 24.89 -28.06 -5.97
CA THR A 112 24.85 -29.48 -6.30
C THR A 112 25.42 -30.28 -5.12
N LYS A 113 24.55 -30.63 -4.17
CA LYS A 113 24.87 -31.52 -3.07
C LYS A 113 24.77 -32.92 -3.65
N THR A 114 25.90 -33.45 -4.09
CA THR A 114 26.10 -34.88 -4.30
C THR A 114 25.71 -35.61 -3.00
N GLU A 115 24.50 -36.17 -3.00
CA GLU A 115 24.05 -37.10 -1.97
C GLU A 115 24.91 -38.37 -2.05
N THR A 116 25.85 -38.50 -1.12
CA THR A 116 26.32 -39.82 -0.69
C THR A 116 25.45 -40.24 0.48
N ILE A 117 24.47 -41.11 0.21
CA ILE A 117 23.66 -41.76 1.24
C ILE A 117 24.56 -42.71 2.03
N ASN A 118 24.86 -42.36 3.29
CA ASN A 118 25.25 -43.34 4.30
C ASN A 118 24.19 -43.33 5.40
N VAL A 119 23.34 -44.36 5.35
CA VAL A 119 22.46 -44.79 6.43
C VAL A 119 23.35 -45.39 7.53
N GLU A 120 23.39 -44.77 8.71
CA GLU A 120 23.59 -45.55 9.94
C GLU A 120 22.95 -44.86 11.16
N ASN A 121 22.34 -45.73 11.96
CA ASN A 121 21.38 -45.49 13.03
C ASN A 121 22.11 -45.51 14.39
N SER A 122 21.87 -44.51 15.26
CA SER A 122 21.66 -44.66 16.73
C SER A 122 22.02 -43.40 17.55
N SER A 123 20.98 -42.80 18.14
CA SER A 123 20.80 -42.47 19.57
C SER A 123 21.85 -41.69 20.40
N VAL A 124 21.32 -40.70 21.15
CA VAL A 124 21.68 -40.26 22.54
C VAL A 124 22.52 -38.96 22.72
N ASN A 125 21.78 -37.88 23.06
CA ASN A 125 21.87 -37.05 24.29
C ASN A 125 22.94 -35.93 24.49
N SER A 126 22.39 -34.73 24.74
CA SER A 126 22.69 -33.78 25.83
C SER A 126 24.02 -32.98 25.92
N LYS A 127 23.81 -31.65 25.94
CA LYS A 127 24.60 -30.57 26.59
C LYS A 127 26.00 -30.33 26.00
N ASN A 128 26.49 -29.10 25.85
CA ASN A 128 26.50 -28.02 26.82
C ASN A 128 26.88 -26.66 26.16
N GLU A 129 26.43 -25.56 26.79
CA GLU A 129 27.00 -24.20 26.94
C GLU A 129 28.00 -23.65 25.89
N THR A 130 27.66 -22.54 25.24
CA THR A 130 27.97 -21.14 25.62
C THR A 130 29.43 -20.76 25.31
N ASP A 131 29.63 -19.85 24.35
CA ASP A 131 30.63 -18.80 24.53
C ASP A 131 30.28 -17.52 23.76
N THR A 132 30.37 -16.44 24.52
CA THR A 132 30.11 -15.04 24.24
C THR A 132 31.31 -14.41 23.54
N ILE A 133 31.12 -13.64 22.46
CA ILE A 133 32.01 -12.50 22.17
C ILE A 133 31.17 -11.28 21.76
N VAL A 134 31.16 -10.33 22.69
CA VAL A 134 30.82 -8.91 22.54
C VAL A 134 31.87 -8.25 21.64
N ASN A 135 31.44 -7.38 20.71
CA ASN A 135 32.18 -6.16 20.40
C ASN A 135 31.23 -5.03 19.99
N THR A 136 31.10 -4.10 20.94
CA THR A 136 30.59 -2.75 20.85
C THR A 136 31.53 -1.90 19.98
N GLU A 137 31.04 -1.20 18.96
CA GLU A 137 31.51 0.15 18.64
C GLU A 137 30.37 1.02 18.08
N THR A 138 30.05 2.04 18.88
CA THR A 138 29.28 3.23 18.55
C THR A 138 30.06 4.11 17.58
N SER A 139 29.40 4.62 16.54
CA SER A 139 29.79 5.90 15.92
C SER A 139 28.56 6.60 15.34
N THR A 140 28.03 7.50 16.15
CA THR A 140 27.28 8.69 15.78
C THR A 140 28.01 9.49 14.70
N ASN A 141 27.29 9.90 13.65
CA ASN A 141 27.61 11.15 13.00
C ASN A 141 26.35 11.93 12.63
N THR A 142 26.36 13.17 13.08
CA THR A 142 25.30 14.17 13.05
C THR A 142 25.33 14.93 11.74
N GLY A 143 24.15 15.14 11.16
CA GLY A 143 23.78 16.40 10.51
C GLY A 143 24.16 16.57 9.05
N SER A 144 23.14 16.57 8.19
CA SER A 144 23.03 17.66 7.23
C SER A 144 21.57 17.94 6.91
N LYS A 145 21.22 19.21 7.07
CA LYS A 145 19.92 19.82 6.86
C LYS A 145 19.93 20.34 5.43
N SER A 146 19.00 19.90 4.59
CA SER A 146 18.70 20.61 3.35
C SER A 146 17.20 20.77 3.20
N ASP A 147 16.76 21.97 3.55
CA ASP A 147 15.49 22.53 3.11
C ASP A 147 15.49 22.56 1.58
N LEU A 148 14.55 21.87 0.93
CA LEU A 148 14.15 22.23 -0.43
C LEU A 148 12.64 22.05 -0.60
N GLU A 149 11.99 23.18 -0.40
CA GLU A 149 10.74 23.65 -0.96
C GLU A 149 10.33 22.96 -2.28
N SER A 150 9.19 22.25 -2.25
CA SER A 150 8.48 21.85 -3.47
C SER A 150 7.14 22.57 -3.51
N THR A 151 7.12 23.61 -4.34
CA THR A 151 5.95 24.39 -4.73
C THR A 151 5.18 23.61 -5.82
N THR A 152 3.94 23.24 -5.47
CA THR A 152 2.75 22.94 -6.31
C THR A 152 2.91 22.29 -7.68
N THR A 153 2.18 21.18 -7.88
CA THR A 153 1.26 21.09 -9.02
C THR A 153 0.00 20.31 -8.62
N GLU A 154 -1.09 21.06 -8.52
CA GLU A 154 -2.45 20.60 -8.31
C GLU A 154 -2.88 19.73 -9.51
N VAL A 155 -3.01 18.42 -9.31
CA VAL A 155 -3.63 17.54 -10.31
C VAL A 155 -5.13 17.81 -10.29
N GLN A 156 -5.57 18.68 -11.20
CA GLN A 156 -6.99 18.86 -11.50
C GLN A 156 -7.58 17.53 -11.98
N SER A 157 -8.45 16.95 -11.15
CA SER A 157 -9.41 15.94 -11.59
C SER A 157 -10.47 16.61 -12.47
N PRO A 158 -10.77 16.10 -13.69
CA PRO A 158 -11.76 16.69 -14.58
C PRO A 158 -13.19 16.34 -14.13
N GLY A 159 -13.70 17.12 -13.20
CA GLY A 159 -15.10 17.23 -12.82
C GLY A 159 -15.14 18.39 -11.83
N PHE A 160 -15.64 19.58 -12.14
CA PHE A 160 -17.06 19.89 -12.19
C PHE A 160 -17.32 21.20 -12.98
N SER A 161 -16.54 21.50 -14.03
CA SER A 161 -16.66 22.79 -14.74
C SER A 161 -17.96 22.95 -15.56
N ALA A 162 -18.76 21.88 -15.70
CA ALA A 162 -20.02 21.93 -16.42
C ALA A 162 -21.19 22.54 -15.60
N ILE A 163 -21.08 22.65 -14.27
CA ILE A 163 -22.23 23.06 -13.43
C ILE A 163 -22.35 24.59 -13.31
N ILE A 164 -21.26 25.35 -13.41
CA ILE A 164 -21.29 26.80 -13.19
C ILE A 164 -21.87 27.56 -14.40
N ALA A 165 -21.74 27.02 -15.62
CA ALA A 165 -22.26 27.66 -16.84
C ALA A 165 -23.81 27.72 -16.88
N VAL A 166 -24.50 26.79 -16.21
CA VAL A 166 -25.98 26.71 -16.24
C VAL A 166 -26.62 27.73 -15.28
N PHE A 167 -26.02 27.97 -14.12
CA PHE A 167 -26.57 28.92 -13.13
C PHE A 167 -26.34 30.40 -13.49
N GLY A 168 -25.29 30.71 -14.27
CA GLY A 168 -25.03 32.07 -14.74
C GLY A 168 -26.10 32.59 -15.71
N MET A 169 -26.68 31.72 -16.54
CA MET A 169 -27.73 32.10 -17.51
C MET A 169 -29.07 32.43 -16.85
N ILE A 170 -29.41 31.80 -15.73
CA ILE A 170 -30.69 32.03 -15.03
C ILE A 170 -30.71 33.41 -14.36
N ALA A 171 -29.58 33.90 -13.84
CA ALA A 171 -29.50 35.21 -13.20
C ALA A 171 -29.73 36.39 -14.19
N VAL A 172 -29.31 36.26 -15.45
CA VAL A 172 -29.48 37.31 -16.47
C VAL A 172 -30.95 37.45 -16.90
N PHE A 173 -31.71 36.35 -16.93
CA PHE A 173 -33.15 36.41 -17.26
C PHE A 173 -33.99 37.04 -16.14
N TYR A 174 -33.56 36.95 -14.88
CA TYR A 174 -34.31 37.51 -13.74
C TYR A 174 -34.02 38.98 -13.43
N LEU A 175 -32.92 39.55 -13.93
CA LEU A 175 -32.59 40.97 -13.74
C LEU A 175 -33.18 41.89 -14.83
N LYS A 176 -33.71 41.33 -15.93
CA LYS A 176 -34.29 42.10 -17.05
C LYS A 176 -35.82 42.28 -16.99
N ARG A 177 -36.47 41.96 -15.87
CA ARG A 177 -37.92 42.16 -15.69
C ARG A 177 -38.27 42.94 -14.43
#